data_AF-A0A143WNH0-F1
#
_entry.id   AF-A0A143WNH0-F1
#
_cell.length_a   1.000
_cell.length_b   1.000
_cell.length_c   1.000
_cell.angle_alpha   90.00
_cell.angle_beta   90.00
_cell.angle_gamma   90.00
#
_symmetry.space_group_name_H-M   'P 1'
#
loop_
_entity.id
_entity.type
_entity.pdbx_description
1 polymer ?
#
loop_
_entity_poly.entity_id
_entity_poly.type
_entity_poly.pdbx_seq_one_letter_code
_entity_poly.pdbx_strand_id
1 'polypeptide(L)'
;MIPQAAPAVQRGQCRPALVVRRTRAHILALIAPVCGAGAAVSASSHGMARLRWNVHGSPACAAAIGALIARRAIAAGLGRVRLRRGSLRYLGMLRVLADSARLHGMTL
;
A
#
# COMPACT_ATOMS: atom_id res chain seq x y z
N MET A 1 22.78 -13.52 15.27
CA MET A 1 22.17 -12.27 14.77
C MET A 1 22.25 -12.31 13.25
N ILE A 2 21.15 -12.67 12.57
CA ILE A 2 21.15 -12.91 11.12
C ILE A 2 20.87 -11.57 10.42
N PRO A 3 21.78 -11.01 9.61
CA PRO A 3 21.48 -9.83 8.82
C PRO A 3 20.42 -10.18 7.77
N GLN A 4 19.27 -9.52 7.82
CA GLN A 4 18.23 -9.67 6.81
C GLN A 4 18.77 -9.13 5.48
N ALA A 5 19.16 -10.04 4.59
CA ALA A 5 19.60 -9.74 3.24
C ALA A 5 18.52 -8.93 2.50
N ALA A 6 18.86 -7.70 2.12
CA ALA A 6 18.06 -6.90 1.22
C ALA A 6 18.03 -7.58 -0.16
N PRO A 7 16.86 -7.91 -0.73
CA PRO A 7 16.81 -8.56 -2.03
C PRO A 7 17.32 -7.62 -3.11
N ALA A 8 18.13 -8.16 -4.03
CA ALA A 8 18.73 -7.48 -5.16
C ALA A 8 17.72 -6.60 -5.92
N VAL A 9 18.02 -5.30 -5.99
CA VAL A 9 17.27 -4.33 -6.78
C VAL A 9 17.49 -4.63 -8.27
N GLN A 10 16.52 -5.30 -8.90
CA GLN A 10 16.58 -5.56 -10.34
C GLN A 10 16.52 -4.23 -11.10
N ARG A 11 17.55 -3.97 -11.90
CA ARG A 11 17.79 -2.76 -12.71
C ARG A 11 16.81 -2.54 -13.88
N GLY A 12 15.56 -3.02 -13.76
CA GLY A 12 14.62 -3.06 -14.87
C GLY A 12 13.62 -1.91 -14.91
N GLN A 13 13.01 -1.52 -13.78
CA GLN A 13 11.91 -0.55 -13.78
C GLN A 13 11.84 0.15 -12.42
N CYS A 14 12.37 1.38 -12.38
CA CYS A 14 12.42 2.25 -11.21
C CYS A 14 11.02 2.83 -10.88
N ARG A 15 10.01 1.96 -10.71
CA ARG A 15 8.65 2.37 -10.29
C ARG A 15 8.46 2.04 -8.81
N PRO A 16 7.93 2.98 -8.00
CA PRO A 16 7.59 2.70 -6.61
C PRO A 16 6.61 1.53 -6.55
N ALA A 17 6.71 0.73 -5.49
CA ALA A 17 5.93 -0.50 -5.35
C ALA A 17 4.97 -0.40 -4.15
N LEU A 18 3.68 -0.66 -4.39
CA LEU A 18 2.66 -0.74 -3.35
C LEU A 18 2.67 -2.16 -2.78
N VAL A 19 3.15 -2.29 -1.55
CA VAL A 19 3.17 -3.52 -0.77
C VAL A 19 1.98 -3.51 0.17
N VAL A 20 1.15 -4.55 0.08
CA VAL A 20 0.00 -4.74 0.98
C VAL A 20 0.31 -5.91 1.90
N ARG A 21 0.18 -5.69 3.21
CA ARG A 21 0.24 -6.73 4.24
C ARG A 21 -1.07 -6.78 5.00
N ARG A 22 -1.65 -7.97 5.06
CA ARG A 22 -2.89 -8.26 5.79
C ARG A 22 -2.59 -9.22 6.93
N THR A 23 -3.04 -8.88 8.12
CA THR A 23 -3.16 -9.79 9.27
C THR A 23 -4.64 -10.09 9.53
N ARG A 24 -4.96 -10.93 10.53
CA ARG A 24 -6.36 -11.28 10.84
C ARG A 24 -7.24 -10.06 11.14
N ALA A 25 -6.69 -9.03 11.76
CA ALA A 25 -7.43 -7.84 12.20
C ALA A 25 -7.09 -6.55 11.45
N HIS A 26 -5.90 -6.47 10.82
CA HIS A 26 -5.41 -5.23 10.24
C HIS A 26 -4.93 -5.39 8.81
N ILE A 27 -5.05 -4.28 8.07
CA ILE A 27 -4.47 -4.13 6.75
C ILE A 27 -3.49 -2.95 6.75
N LEU A 28 -2.35 -3.16 6.13
CA LEU A 28 -1.24 -2.24 5.99
C LEU A 28 -0.94 -2.09 4.50
N ALA A 29 -0.85 -0.85 4.03
CA ALA A 29 -0.48 -0.50 2.67
C ALA A 29 0.75 0.42 2.75
N LEU A 30 1.82 0.05 2.05
CA LEU A 30 3.09 0.77 2.04
C LEU A 30 3.55 0.95 0.60
N ILE A 31 3.81 2.19 0.20
CA ILE A 31 4.49 2.48 -1.06
C ILE A 31 5.99 2.59 -0.75
N ALA A 32 6.73 1.58 -1.19
CA ALA A 32 8.18 1.59 -1.10
C ALA A 32 8.75 2.42 -2.27
N PRO A 33 9.52 3.49 -2.00
CA PRO A 33 10.30 4.16 -3.02
C PRO A 33 11.39 3.21 -3.50
N VAL A 34 11.87 3.42 -4.73
CA VAL A 34 12.98 2.66 -5.28
C VAL A 34 14.17 3.63 -5.40
N CYS A 35 15.38 3.14 -5.13
CA CYS A 35 16.64 3.90 -5.14
C CYS A 35 16.88 4.86 -3.94
N GLY A 36 16.43 4.51 -2.73
CA GLY A 36 16.93 5.11 -1.47
C GLY A 36 16.58 6.58 -1.19
N ALA A 37 16.09 7.32 -2.19
CA ALA A 37 15.73 8.73 -2.08
C ALA A 37 14.28 8.91 -2.55
N GLY A 38 13.32 8.78 -1.64
CA GLY A 38 11.92 9.05 -1.94
C GLY A 38 11.03 8.94 -0.72
N ALA A 39 9.96 9.74 -0.68
CA ALA A 39 9.01 9.73 0.42
C ALA A 39 8.29 8.37 0.48
N ALA A 40 8.57 7.57 1.51
CA ALA A 40 7.84 6.34 1.78
C ALA A 40 6.44 6.68 2.32
N VAL A 41 5.41 6.43 1.52
CA VAL A 41 4.03 6.68 1.91
C VAL A 41 3.44 5.41 2.52
N SER A 42 2.91 5.51 3.73
CA SER A 42 2.25 4.39 4.41
C SER A 42 0.82 4.75 4.82
N ALA A 43 -0.05 3.75 4.82
CA ALA A 43 -1.41 3.81 5.33
C ALA A 43 -1.72 2.49 6.06
N SER A 44 -2.25 2.57 7.26
CA SER A 44 -2.55 1.40 8.08
C SER A 44 -3.88 1.57 8.80
N SER A 45 -4.58 0.45 9.01
CA SER A 45 -5.77 0.40 9.86
C SER A 45 -5.48 0.92 11.28
N HIS A 46 -4.28 0.69 11.80
CA HIS A 46 -3.84 1.24 13.09
C HIS A 46 -3.64 2.77 13.07
N GLY A 47 -3.09 3.31 11.98
CA GLY A 47 -2.99 4.76 11.78
C GLY A 47 -4.35 5.42 11.58
N MET A 48 -5.31 4.71 10.96
CA MET A 48 -6.71 5.12 10.85
C MET A 48 -7.50 5.00 12.14
N ALA A 49 -7.12 4.10 13.06
CA ALA A 49 -7.76 4.01 14.38
C ALA A 49 -7.57 5.31 15.19
N ARG A 50 -6.46 6.03 14.99
CA ARG A 50 -6.29 7.40 15.51
C ARG A 50 -7.26 8.42 14.88
N LEU A 51 -7.77 8.15 13.67
CA LEU A 51 -8.84 8.91 13.02
C LEU A 51 -10.26 8.41 13.38
N ARG A 52 -10.42 7.65 14.48
CA ARG A 52 -11.72 7.19 15.01
C ARG A 52 -12.54 6.28 14.09
N TRP A 53 -11.90 5.56 13.17
CA TRP A 53 -12.60 4.56 12.36
C TRP A 53 -12.40 3.17 12.95
N ASN A 54 -13.43 2.62 13.60
CA ASN A 54 -13.41 1.29 14.23
C ASN A 54 -13.58 0.16 13.19
N VAL A 55 -12.74 0.18 12.15
CA VAL A 55 -12.82 -0.75 11.01
C VAL A 55 -11.77 -1.83 11.18
N HIS A 56 -12.12 -2.84 11.96
CA HIS A 56 -11.35 -4.08 12.07
C HIS A 56 -11.66 -4.98 10.88
N GLY A 57 -10.64 -5.39 10.12
CA GLY A 57 -10.73 -6.51 9.15
C GLY A 57 -11.83 -6.46 8.07
N SER A 58 -12.50 -5.33 7.84
CA SER A 58 -13.65 -5.21 6.93
C SER A 58 -13.24 -4.72 5.53
N PRO A 59 -13.96 -5.09 4.45
CA PRO A 59 -13.76 -4.53 3.11
C PRO A 59 -13.88 -3.00 3.08
N ALA A 60 -14.71 -2.40 3.94
CA ALA A 60 -14.80 -0.94 4.08
C ALA A 60 -13.47 -0.32 4.55
N CYS A 61 -12.73 -1.02 5.42
CA CYS A 61 -11.39 -0.60 5.85
C CYS A 61 -10.42 -0.56 4.67
N ALA A 62 -10.47 -1.59 3.82
CA ALA A 62 -9.60 -1.71 2.65
C ALA A 62 -9.86 -0.59 1.65
N ALA A 63 -11.14 -0.23 1.44
CA ALA A 63 -11.52 0.90 0.60
C ALA A 63 -11.01 2.23 1.17
N ALA A 64 -11.21 2.47 2.47
CA ALA A 64 -10.76 3.70 3.13
C ALA A 64 -9.23 3.85 3.07
N ILE A 65 -8.48 2.76 3.30
CA ILE A 65 -7.02 2.75 3.20
C ILE A 65 -6.54 2.97 1.77
N GLY A 66 -7.21 2.38 0.78
CA GLY A 66 -6.95 2.62 -0.64
C GLY A 66 -7.08 4.10 -1.01
N ALA A 67 -8.13 4.75 -0.52
CA ALA A 67 -8.35 6.18 -0.72
C ALA A 67 -7.27 7.04 -0.05
N LEU A 68 -6.96 6.73 1.20
CA LEU A 68 -5.99 7.50 1.99
C LEU A 68 -4.58 7.37 1.42
N ILE A 69 -4.19 6.17 0.96
CA ILE A 69 -2.87 5.98 0.37
C ILE A 69 -2.76 6.65 -0.99
N ALA A 70 -3.80 6.61 -1.83
CA ALA A 70 -3.81 7.31 -3.11
C ALA A 70 -3.66 8.83 -2.94
N ARG A 71 -4.41 9.43 -2.01
CA ARG A 71 -4.29 10.86 -1.69
C ARG A 71 -2.88 11.25 -1.25
N ARG A 72 -2.29 10.46 -0.35
CA ARG A 72 -0.91 10.69 0.10
C ARG A 72 0.12 10.46 -1.00
N ALA A 73 -0.09 9.47 -1.85
CA ALA A 73 0.78 9.17 -2.99
C ALA A 73 0.78 10.32 -4.00
N ILE A 74 -0.40 10.84 -4.36
CA ILE A 74 -0.55 11.97 -5.27
C ILE A 74 0.10 13.23 -4.69
N ALA A 75 -0.12 13.53 -3.40
CA ALA A 75 0.52 14.64 -2.72
C ALA A 75 2.06 14.53 -2.73
N ALA A 76 2.60 13.30 -2.73
CA ALA A 76 4.02 13.02 -2.83
C ALA A 76 4.52 12.90 -4.30
N GLY A 77 3.68 13.13 -5.31
CA GLY A 77 4.03 12.98 -6.73
C GLY A 77 4.14 11.53 -7.22
N LEU A 78 3.71 10.55 -6.42
CA LEU A 78 3.78 9.12 -6.70
C LEU A 78 2.48 8.61 -7.36
N GLY A 79 2.19 9.08 -8.57
CA GLY A 79 0.95 8.70 -9.29
C GLY A 79 0.97 7.32 -9.96
N ARG A 80 2.16 6.78 -10.28
CA ARG A 80 2.34 5.48 -10.95
C ARG A 80 3.09 4.52 -10.05
N VAL A 81 2.41 3.50 -9.55
CA VAL A 81 2.97 2.57 -8.56
C VAL A 81 2.63 1.16 -8.97
N ARG A 82 3.56 0.22 -8.84
CA ARG A 82 3.30 -1.19 -9.14
C ARG A 82 2.71 -1.89 -7.93
N LEU A 83 1.54 -2.53 -8.07
CA LEU A 83 0.99 -3.36 -7.00
C LEU A 83 1.83 -4.64 -6.80
N ARG A 84 2.53 -4.74 -5.67
CA ARG A 84 3.30 -5.93 -5.28
C ARG A 84 2.42 -6.85 -4.42
N ARG A 85 1.84 -7.85 -5.08
CA ARG A 85 0.87 -8.78 -4.48
C ARG A 85 1.51 -9.88 -3.61
N GLY A 86 2.79 -10.20 -3.81
CA GLY A 86 3.44 -11.32 -3.09
C GLY A 86 2.64 -12.62 -3.27
N SER A 87 2.31 -13.30 -2.17
CA SER A 87 1.44 -14.49 -2.14
C SER A 87 -0.05 -14.17 -2.02
N LEU A 88 -0.45 -12.90 -1.96
CA LEU A 88 -1.86 -12.51 -1.89
C LEU A 88 -2.52 -12.65 -3.26
N ARG A 89 -3.62 -13.38 -3.32
CA ARG A 89 -4.46 -13.43 -4.52
C ARG A 89 -5.18 -12.10 -4.69
N TYR A 90 -5.36 -11.67 -5.93
CA TYR A 90 -6.14 -10.47 -6.26
C TYR A 90 -7.65 -10.74 -6.13
N LEU A 91 -8.10 -10.92 -4.89
CA LEU A 91 -9.46 -11.31 -4.53
C LEU A 91 -9.87 -10.55 -3.25
N GLY A 92 -11.18 -10.37 -3.07
CA GLY A 92 -11.76 -9.73 -1.90
C GLY A 92 -11.16 -8.36 -1.60
N MET A 93 -10.58 -8.20 -0.41
CA MET A 93 -10.08 -6.90 0.08
C MET A 93 -8.93 -6.33 -0.74
N LEU A 94 -8.07 -7.16 -1.34
CA LEU A 94 -6.97 -6.63 -2.17
C LEU A 94 -7.52 -5.97 -3.44
N ARG A 95 -8.58 -6.56 -4.01
CA ARG A 95 -9.32 -5.95 -5.14
C ARG A 95 -9.99 -4.66 -4.71
N VAL A 96 -10.68 -4.64 -3.56
CA VAL A 96 -11.34 -3.43 -3.04
C VAL A 96 -10.35 -2.29 -2.77
N LEU A 97 -9.18 -2.60 -2.21
CA LEU A 97 -8.14 -1.61 -1.96
C LEU A 97 -7.58 -1.04 -3.27
N ALA A 98 -7.30 -1.91 -4.25
CA ALA A 98 -6.76 -1.49 -5.53
C ALA A 98 -7.78 -0.69 -6.36
N ASP A 99 -9.05 -1.08 -6.31
CA ASP A 99 -10.15 -0.37 -6.95
C ASP A 99 -10.32 1.04 -6.36
N SER A 100 -10.37 1.14 -5.02
CA SER A 100 -10.42 2.44 -4.33
C SER A 100 -9.21 3.33 -4.65
N ALA A 101 -8.00 2.77 -4.68
CA ALA A 101 -6.81 3.54 -5.06
C ALA A 101 -6.91 4.08 -6.50
N ARG A 102 -7.44 3.27 -7.43
CA ARG A 102 -7.68 3.69 -8.82
C ARG A 102 -8.72 4.80 -8.94
N LEU A 103 -9.82 4.70 -8.19
CA LEU A 103 -10.85 5.74 -8.14
C LEU A 103 -10.30 7.09 -7.65
N HIS A 104 -9.30 7.05 -6.77
CA HIS A 104 -8.64 8.24 -6.25
C HIS A 104 -7.45 8.74 -7.10
N GLY A 105 -7.30 8.25 -8.34
CA GLY A 105 -6.33 8.77 -9.31
C GLY A 105 -4.95 8.10 -9.27
N MET A 106 -4.78 7.05 -8.47
CA MET A 106 -3.54 6.28 -8.41
C MET A 106 -3.53 5.18 -9.49
N THR A 107 -2.48 5.12 -10.30
CA THR A 107 -2.33 4.08 -11.33
C THR A 107 -1.56 2.88 -10.74
N LEU A 108 -2.21 1.71 -10.69
CA LEU A 108 -1.73 0.45 -10.09
C LEU A 108 -1.52 -0.68 -11.10
#